data_AF-A0AAV1U124-F1
#
_entry.id   AF-A0AAV1U124-F1
#
_cell.length_a   1.000
_cell.length_b   1.000
_cell.length_c   1.000
_cell.angle_alpha   90.00
_cell.angle_beta   90.00
_cell.angle_gamma   90.00
#
_symmetry.space_group_name_H-M   'P 1'
#
loop_
_entity.id
_entity.type
_entity.pdbx_description
1 polymer ?
#
loop_
_entity_poly.entity_id
_entity_poly.type
_entity_poly.pdbx_seq_one_letter_code
_entity_poly.pdbx_strand_id
1 'polypeptide(L)'
;MQVTFALPNLTGRAKTWALGLGLHDLIGFKSLEIFESRLKKTFETPRAEFRARSALLKLKQGKRDVQAYAQNLRYLASSVTENHVDENTLINVFIYSLVDGPVKTYMFREDFHTLEKAIAYAKQEDLSLRQSQSNSSNYLLTRRQETGGPEPVDLCYIESDNSRSLSHQRTAR
;
A
#
# COMPACT_ATOMS: atom_id res chain seq x y z
N MET A 1 -44.88 -2.91 6.05
CA MET A 1 -44.45 -3.94 7.03
C MET A 1 -42.94 -4.13 7.12
N GLN A 2 -42.08 -3.43 6.34
CA GLN A 2 -40.62 -3.65 6.39
C GLN A 2 -39.93 -3.00 7.61
N VAL A 3 -40.36 -1.81 8.02
CA VAL A 3 -39.75 -1.07 9.15
C VAL A 3 -39.98 -1.78 10.50
N THR A 4 -41.16 -2.36 10.70
CA THR A 4 -41.50 -3.15 11.90
C THR A 4 -40.66 -4.42 12.04
N PHE A 5 -40.16 -4.97 10.94
CA PHE A 5 -39.24 -6.12 10.94
C PHE A 5 -37.79 -5.70 11.19
N ALA A 6 -37.39 -4.50 10.77
CA ALA A 6 -36.03 -3.99 10.98
C ALA A 6 -35.79 -3.52 12.43
N LEU A 7 -36.83 -3.01 13.10
CA LEU A 7 -36.73 -2.40 14.43
C LEU A 7 -36.16 -3.31 15.53
N PRO A 8 -36.56 -4.59 15.64
CA PRO A 8 -35.99 -5.52 16.62
C PRO A 8 -34.50 -5.81 16.41
N ASN A 9 -33.99 -5.63 15.19
CA ASN A 9 -32.58 -5.87 14.85
C ASN A 9 -31.67 -4.70 15.26
N LEU A 10 -32.24 -3.56 15.69
CA LEU A 10 -31.45 -2.45 16.20
C LEU A 10 -30.89 -2.75 17.59
N THR A 11 -29.64 -2.38 17.81
CA THR A 11 -28.95 -2.55 19.09
C THR A 11 -28.26 -1.26 19.53
N GLY A 12 -27.91 -1.18 20.81
CA GLY A 12 -27.19 -0.05 21.39
C GLY A 12 -27.88 1.31 21.15
N ARG A 13 -27.09 2.31 20.71
CA ARG A 13 -27.57 3.69 20.48
C ARG A 13 -28.66 3.78 19.41
N ALA A 14 -28.64 2.90 18.41
CA ALA A 14 -29.66 2.88 17.36
C ALA A 14 -31.03 2.45 17.92
N LYS A 15 -31.05 1.50 18.85
CA LYS A 15 -32.27 1.08 19.54
C LYS A 15 -32.81 2.19 20.44
N THR A 16 -31.96 2.84 21.23
CA THR A 16 -32.37 3.96 22.10
C THR A 16 -32.90 5.14 21.29
N TRP A 17 -32.26 5.47 20.18
CA TRP A 17 -32.76 6.48 19.25
C TRP A 17 -34.11 6.10 18.67
N ALA A 18 -34.27 4.86 18.20
CA ALA A 18 -35.51 4.39 17.62
C ALA A 18 -36.68 4.40 18.62
N LEU A 19 -36.43 4.03 19.88
CA LEU A 19 -37.42 4.13 20.96
C LEU A 19 -37.73 5.58 21.35
N GLY A 20 -36.78 6.50 21.16
CA GLY A 20 -36.97 7.94 21.38
C GLY A 20 -37.74 8.64 20.26
N LEU A 21 -37.84 8.04 19.08
CA LEU A 21 -38.80 8.47 18.06
C LEU A 21 -40.19 8.07 18.55
N GLY A 22 -41.11 9.03 18.70
CA GLY A 22 -42.47 8.73 19.17
C GLY A 22 -43.17 7.68 18.29
N LEU A 23 -44.14 6.94 18.85
CA LEU A 23 -44.90 5.91 18.12
C LEU A 23 -45.52 6.44 16.81
N HIS A 24 -45.90 7.71 16.76
CA HIS A 24 -46.39 8.38 15.55
C HIS A 24 -45.31 8.53 14.46
N ASP A 25 -44.07 8.83 14.85
CA ASP A 25 -42.92 8.92 13.93
C ASP A 25 -42.51 7.54 13.40
N LEU A 26 -42.55 6.51 14.26
CA LEU A 26 -42.24 5.12 13.91
C LEU A 26 -43.28 4.50 12.96
N ILE A 27 -44.58 4.77 13.20
CA ILE A 27 -45.69 4.34 12.33
C ILE A 27 -45.72 5.20 11.04
N GLY A 28 -45.18 6.41 11.08
CA GLY A 28 -45.09 7.35 9.97
C GLY A 28 -44.07 6.98 8.89
N PHE A 29 -43.13 6.07 9.15
CA PHE A 29 -42.22 5.54 8.13
C PHE A 29 -42.97 4.60 7.18
N LYS A 30 -43.65 5.20 6.18
CA LYS A 30 -44.38 4.48 5.13
C LYS A 30 -43.47 3.65 4.22
N SER A 31 -42.16 3.91 4.22
CA SER A 31 -41.15 3.22 3.42
C SER A 31 -39.89 2.93 4.24
N LEU A 32 -39.26 1.78 3.97
CA LEU A 32 -37.94 1.42 4.50
C LEU A 32 -36.87 2.46 4.12
N GLU A 33 -36.98 3.04 2.93
CA GLU A 33 -36.05 4.05 2.42
C GLU A 33 -36.04 5.32 3.30
N ILE A 34 -37.21 5.76 3.77
CA ILE A 34 -37.32 6.94 4.65
C ILE A 34 -36.72 6.63 6.02
N PHE A 35 -36.92 5.41 6.51
CA PHE A 35 -36.33 4.94 7.76
C PHE A 35 -34.80 4.86 7.65
N GLU A 36 -34.27 4.25 6.59
CA GLU A 36 -32.83 4.17 6.33
C GLU A 36 -32.21 5.55 6.15
N SER A 37 -32.86 6.45 5.41
CA SER A 37 -32.41 7.83 5.22
C SER A 37 -32.33 8.58 6.55
N ARG A 38 -33.34 8.45 7.42
CA ARG A 38 -33.34 9.11 8.73
C ARG A 38 -32.34 8.48 9.69
N LEU A 39 -32.11 7.17 9.60
CA LEU A 39 -31.09 6.45 10.35
C LEU A 39 -29.69 6.88 9.92
N LYS A 40 -29.41 6.91 8.61
CA LYS A 40 -28.18 7.48 8.04
C LYS A 40 -27.98 8.91 8.51
N LYS A 41 -28.95 9.81 8.32
CA LYS A 41 -28.85 11.21 8.73
C LYS A 41 -28.56 11.40 10.23
N THR A 42 -29.04 10.49 11.08
CA THR A 42 -28.82 10.58 12.54
C THR A 42 -27.43 10.09 12.94
N PHE A 43 -26.97 8.98 12.36
CA PHE A 43 -25.74 8.30 12.81
C PHE A 43 -24.53 8.56 11.92
N GLU A 44 -24.75 9.07 10.71
CA GLU A 44 -23.68 9.49 9.82
C GLU A 44 -22.98 10.71 10.42
N THR A 45 -21.67 10.59 10.56
CA THR A 45 -20.89 11.68 11.12
C THR A 45 -20.91 12.85 10.11
N PRO A 46 -21.16 14.10 10.51
CA PRO A 46 -21.28 15.22 9.59
C PRO A 46 -20.10 15.27 8.61
N ARG A 47 -20.31 15.36 7.29
CA ARG A 47 -19.22 15.36 6.28
C ARG A 47 -18.39 14.07 6.23
N ALA A 48 -19.00 12.90 6.48
CA ALA A 48 -18.32 11.60 6.43
C ALA A 48 -17.63 11.34 5.09
N GLU A 49 -18.34 11.57 3.99
CA GLU A 49 -17.78 11.42 2.65
C GLU A 49 -16.59 12.34 2.39
N PHE A 50 -16.70 13.62 2.75
CA PHE A 50 -15.60 14.57 2.63
C PHE A 50 -14.37 14.12 3.43
N ARG A 51 -14.58 13.58 4.64
CA ARG A 51 -13.48 13.01 5.45
C ARG A 51 -12.88 11.79 4.78
N ALA A 52 -13.68 10.88 4.25
CA ALA A 52 -13.22 9.70 3.51
C ALA A 52 -12.35 10.09 2.31
N ARG A 53 -12.84 10.99 1.45
CA ARG A 53 -12.08 11.51 0.31
C ARG A 53 -10.81 12.24 0.74
N SER A 54 -10.89 13.11 1.75
CA SER A 54 -9.69 13.79 2.26
C SER A 54 -8.67 12.82 2.85
N ALA A 55 -9.11 11.75 3.51
CA ALA A 55 -8.23 10.72 4.06
C ALA A 55 -7.59 9.88 2.95
N LEU A 56 -8.35 9.59 1.88
CA LEU A 56 -7.85 8.91 0.68
C LEU A 56 -6.71 9.72 0.03
N LEU A 57 -6.88 11.02 -0.14
CA LEU A 57 -5.85 11.92 -0.70
C LEU A 57 -4.60 12.06 0.17
N LYS A 58 -4.75 11.90 1.49
CA LYS A 58 -3.65 11.97 2.47
C LYS A 58 -3.04 10.60 2.76
N LEU A 59 -3.57 9.54 2.16
CA LEU A 59 -3.16 8.18 2.46
C LEU A 59 -1.67 8.01 2.08
N LYS A 60 -0.91 7.35 2.96
CA LYS A 60 0.47 6.93 2.71
C LYS A 60 0.68 5.56 3.34
N GLN A 61 1.43 4.68 2.70
CA GLN A 61 1.77 3.38 3.28
C GLN A 61 2.48 3.55 4.63
N GLY A 62 3.49 4.42 4.69
CA GLY A 62 4.26 4.67 5.90
C GLY A 62 5.00 3.40 6.35
N LYS A 63 4.92 3.07 7.64
CA LYS A 63 5.54 1.86 8.22
C LYS A 63 4.66 0.61 8.13
N ARG A 64 3.49 0.70 7.48
CA ARG A 64 2.54 -0.41 7.38
C ARG A 64 2.99 -1.41 6.33
N ASP A 65 2.70 -2.68 6.57
CA ASP A 65 2.80 -3.70 5.52
C ASP A 65 1.84 -3.37 4.37
N VAL A 66 2.13 -3.93 3.19
CA VAL A 66 1.36 -3.68 1.96
C VAL A 66 -0.11 -4.08 2.12
N GLN A 67 -0.41 -5.16 2.86
CA GLN A 67 -1.76 -5.67 3.05
C GLN A 67 -2.59 -4.75 3.96
N ALA A 68 -2.05 -4.32 5.11
CA ALA A 68 -2.71 -3.40 6.03
C ALA A 68 -2.93 -2.03 5.38
N TYR A 69 -1.97 -1.58 4.57
CA TYR A 69 -2.11 -0.38 3.75
C TYR A 69 -3.23 -0.53 2.71
N ALA A 70 -3.23 -1.61 1.94
CA ALA A 70 -4.26 -1.92 0.95
C ALA A 70 -5.65 -2.01 1.58
N GLN A 71 -5.77 -2.61 2.76
CA GLN A 71 -7.04 -2.69 3.47
C GLN A 71 -7.56 -1.32 3.90
N ASN A 72 -6.67 -0.42 4.33
CA ASN A 72 -7.05 0.96 4.65
C ASN A 72 -7.50 1.72 3.40
N LEU A 73 -6.85 1.52 2.26
CA LEU A 73 -7.29 2.08 0.98
C LEU A 73 -8.69 1.58 0.63
N ARG A 74 -8.95 0.26 0.66
CA ARG A 74 -10.26 -0.33 0.37
C ARG A 74 -11.35 0.21 1.29
N TYR A 75 -11.04 0.33 2.59
CA TYR A 75 -11.96 0.90 3.56
C TYR A 75 -12.31 2.35 3.24
N LEU A 76 -11.32 3.17 2.89
CA LEU A 76 -11.56 4.57 2.51
C LEU A 76 -12.35 4.66 1.20
N ALA A 77 -12.03 3.84 0.21
CA ALA A 77 -12.77 3.77 -1.05
C ALA A 77 -14.24 3.36 -0.84
N SER A 78 -14.50 2.36 0.00
CA SER A 78 -15.87 1.90 0.30
C SER A 78 -16.67 2.87 1.16
N SER A 79 -15.99 3.70 1.95
CA SER A 79 -16.63 4.76 2.74
C SER A 79 -17.07 5.97 1.91
N VAL A 80 -16.67 6.06 0.64
CA VAL A 80 -17.17 7.06 -0.32
C VAL A 80 -18.42 6.49 -1.01
N THR A 81 -19.59 6.94 -0.55
CA THR A 81 -20.88 6.43 -0.99
C THR A 81 -21.44 7.15 -2.21
N GLU A 82 -21.28 8.46 -2.32
CA GLU A 82 -21.66 9.20 -3.52
C GLU A 82 -20.49 9.24 -4.50
N ASN A 83 -20.75 9.07 -5.80
CA ASN A 83 -19.73 9.10 -6.86
C ASN A 83 -18.46 8.33 -6.48
N HIS A 84 -18.54 7.00 -6.59
CA HIS A 84 -17.43 6.12 -6.30
C HIS A 84 -16.17 6.56 -7.04
N VAL A 85 -15.04 6.43 -6.36
CA VAL A 85 -13.73 6.77 -6.93
C VAL A 85 -13.43 5.79 -8.06
N ASP A 86 -13.01 6.30 -9.21
CA ASP A 86 -12.69 5.47 -10.35
C ASP A 86 -11.48 4.56 -10.05
N GLU A 87 -11.48 3.39 -10.69
CA GLU A 87 -10.46 2.36 -10.48
C GLU A 87 -9.05 2.89 -10.75
N ASN A 88 -8.89 3.69 -11.81
CA ASN A 88 -7.61 4.25 -12.21
C ASN A 88 -7.08 5.25 -11.16
N THR A 89 -7.93 6.10 -10.60
CA THR A 89 -7.58 6.98 -9.48
C THR A 89 -7.20 6.17 -8.26
N LEU A 90 -7.91 5.08 -7.94
CA LEU A 90 -7.54 4.22 -6.81
C LEU A 90 -6.19 3.53 -7.01
N ILE A 91 -5.90 3.03 -8.22
CA ILE A 91 -4.60 2.46 -8.58
C ILE A 91 -3.50 3.52 -8.45
N ASN A 92 -3.73 4.72 -8.99
CA ASN A 92 -2.78 5.82 -8.86
C ASN A 92 -2.53 6.17 -7.39
N VAL A 93 -3.58 6.38 -6.60
CA VAL A 93 -3.44 6.64 -5.16
C VAL A 93 -2.67 5.50 -4.50
N PHE A 94 -2.98 4.25 -4.83
CA PHE A 94 -2.27 3.09 -4.29
C PHE A 94 -0.77 3.16 -4.57
N ILE A 95 -0.37 3.29 -5.84
CA ILE A 95 1.03 3.28 -6.29
C ILE A 95 1.80 4.51 -5.79
N TYR A 96 1.26 5.72 -5.98
CA TYR A 96 1.93 6.96 -5.57
C TYR A 96 2.14 7.04 -4.05
N SER A 97 1.24 6.45 -3.28
CA SER A 97 1.26 6.51 -1.83
C SER A 97 2.03 5.35 -1.18
N LEU A 98 2.56 4.41 -1.96
CA LEU A 98 3.54 3.42 -1.48
C LEU A 98 4.80 4.13 -0.97
N VAL A 99 5.48 3.47 -0.02
CA VAL A 99 6.81 3.92 0.40
C VAL A 99 7.78 3.77 -0.78
N ASP A 100 8.71 4.72 -0.90
CA ASP A 100 9.73 4.64 -1.95
C ASP A 100 10.63 3.43 -1.72
N GLY A 101 10.82 2.62 -2.76
CA GLY A 101 11.53 1.35 -2.68
C GLY A 101 11.26 0.45 -3.90
N PRO A 102 11.81 -0.76 -3.91
CA PRO A 102 11.75 -1.63 -5.09
C PRO A 102 10.31 -1.97 -5.51
N VAL A 103 9.42 -2.26 -4.54
CA VAL A 103 8.00 -2.55 -4.82
C VAL A 103 7.35 -1.42 -5.61
N LYS A 104 7.50 -0.16 -5.15
CA LYS A 104 6.95 1.02 -5.83
C LYS A 104 7.56 1.20 -7.22
N THR A 105 8.87 0.99 -7.36
CA THR A 105 9.56 1.04 -8.65
C THR A 105 9.02 0.01 -9.63
N TYR A 106 8.74 -1.23 -9.18
CA TYR A 106 8.15 -2.26 -10.03
C TYR A 106 6.70 -1.93 -10.39
N MET A 107 5.90 -1.39 -9.46
CA MET A 107 4.53 -0.96 -9.78
C MET A 107 4.48 0.06 -10.93
N PHE A 108 5.42 1.02 -11.00
CA PHE A 108 5.44 2.02 -12.08
C PHE A 108 5.84 1.47 -13.46
N ARG A 109 6.32 0.22 -13.53
CA ARG A 109 6.73 -0.42 -14.78
C ARG A 109 5.63 -1.26 -15.41
N GLU A 110 4.64 -1.65 -14.61
CA GLU A 110 3.55 -2.53 -15.01
C GLU A 110 2.27 -1.72 -15.21
N ASP A 111 1.38 -2.21 -16.06
CA ASP A 111 0.06 -1.61 -16.25
C ASP A 111 -1.01 -2.41 -15.50
N PHE A 112 -1.90 -1.70 -14.80
CA PHE A 112 -2.96 -2.32 -14.02
C PHE A 112 -4.32 -1.76 -14.44
N HIS A 113 -5.26 -2.66 -14.69
CA HIS A 113 -6.64 -2.30 -15.00
C HIS A 113 -7.58 -2.44 -13.80
N THR A 114 -7.12 -3.03 -12.70
CA THR A 114 -7.90 -3.15 -11.46
C THR A 114 -7.02 -2.95 -10.23
N LEU A 115 -7.61 -2.39 -9.17
CA LEU A 115 -6.94 -2.17 -7.89
C LEU A 115 -6.49 -3.51 -7.28
N GLU A 116 -7.32 -4.55 -7.40
CA GLU A 116 -7.01 -5.87 -6.84
C GLU A 116 -5.80 -6.53 -7.50
N LYS A 117 -5.61 -6.36 -8.82
CA LYS A 117 -4.41 -6.84 -9.51
C LYS A 117 -3.16 -6.10 -9.03
N ALA A 118 -3.25 -4.77 -8.89
CA ALA A 118 -2.14 -3.97 -8.37
C ALA A 118 -1.77 -4.39 -6.93
N ILE A 119 -2.75 -4.63 -6.06
CA ILE A 119 -2.51 -5.08 -4.68
C ILE A 119 -1.88 -6.47 -4.65
N ALA A 120 -2.39 -7.42 -5.45
CA ALA A 120 -1.85 -8.78 -5.51
C ALA A 120 -0.39 -8.77 -5.98
N TYR A 121 -0.07 -7.99 -7.01
CA TYR A 121 1.27 -7.85 -7.53
C TYR A 121 2.21 -7.17 -6.51
N ALA A 122 1.78 -6.08 -5.86
CA ALA A 122 2.57 -5.44 -4.80
C ALA A 122 2.87 -6.39 -3.62
N LYS A 123 1.89 -7.21 -3.24
CA LYS A 123 2.07 -8.23 -2.20
C LYS A 123 3.07 -9.31 -2.63
N GLN A 124 2.99 -9.75 -3.88
CA GLN A 124 3.95 -10.72 -4.42
C GLN A 124 5.37 -10.15 -4.41
N GLU A 125 5.57 -8.91 -4.85
CA GLU A 125 6.91 -8.31 -4.87
C GLU A 125 7.48 -8.07 -3.48
N ASP A 126 6.67 -7.62 -2.51
CA ASP A 126 7.11 -7.50 -1.12
C ASP A 126 7.58 -8.85 -0.55
N LEU A 127 6.89 -9.94 -0.91
CA LEU A 127 7.28 -11.29 -0.52
C LEU A 127 8.57 -11.74 -1.22
N SER A 128 8.70 -11.52 -2.53
CA SER A 128 9.90 -11.85 -3.30
C SER A 128 11.15 -11.16 -2.73
N LEU A 129 11.03 -9.88 -2.35
CA LEU A 129 12.12 -9.10 -1.75
C LEU A 129 12.52 -9.61 -0.37
N ARG A 130 11.54 -9.98 0.47
CA ARG A 130 11.83 -10.57 1.78
C ARG A 130 12.54 -11.92 1.64
N GLN A 131 12.12 -12.73 0.67
CA GLN A 131 12.75 -14.03 0.40
C GLN A 131 14.18 -13.87 -0.11
N SER A 132 14.43 -12.93 -1.03
CA SER A 132 15.78 -12.69 -1.55
C SER A 132 16.74 -12.20 -0.46
N GLN A 133 16.31 -11.29 0.41
CA GLN A 133 17.10 -10.81 1.55
C GLN A 133 17.42 -11.93 2.57
N SER A 134 16.43 -12.80 2.84
CA SER A 134 16.63 -13.96 3.71
C SER A 134 17.64 -14.94 3.09
N ASN A 135 17.54 -15.18 1.78
CA ASN A 135 18.46 -16.07 1.07
C ASN A 135 19.88 -15.49 1.01
N SER A 136 20.04 -14.19 0.76
CA SER A 136 21.34 -13.50 0.81
C SER A 136 21.99 -13.61 2.20
N SER A 137 21.20 -13.53 3.28
CA SER A 137 21.71 -13.70 4.65
C SER A 137 22.20 -15.13 4.91
N ASN A 138 21.56 -16.14 4.31
CA ASN A 138 21.99 -17.54 4.41
C ASN A 138 23.33 -17.81 3.68
N TYR A 139 23.60 -17.11 2.57
CA TYR A 139 24.90 -17.18 1.89
C TYR A 139 26.04 -16.50 2.68
N LEU A 140 25.74 -15.45 3.46
CA LEU A 140 26.73 -14.78 4.29
C LEU A 140 27.10 -15.59 5.54
N LEU A 141 26.18 -16.39 6.09
CA LEU A 141 26.49 -17.30 7.21
C LEU A 141 27.28 -18.55 6.80
N THR A 142 27.33 -18.90 5.51
CA THR A 142 28.07 -20.10 5.03
C THR A 142 29.50 -19.80 4.55
N ARG A 143 29.92 -18.53 4.46
CA ARG A 143 31.32 -18.16 4.18
C ARG A 143 32.07 -17.76 5.46
N ARG A 144 32.01 -18.61 6.49
CA ARG A 144 33.00 -18.62 7.57
C ARG A 144 33.13 -20.01 8.19
N GLN A 145 33.43 -21.01 7.36
CA GLN A 145 34.21 -22.15 7.80
C GLN A 145 35.53 -22.12 7.03
N GLU A 146 36.57 -21.65 7.71
CA GLU A 146 37.95 -21.88 7.32
C GLU A 146 38.22 -23.38 7.48
N THR A 147 38.34 -24.11 6.38
CA THR A 147 39.30 -25.22 6.25
C THR A 147 39.63 -25.44 4.77
N GLY A 148 40.76 -24.86 4.33
CA GLY A 148 41.65 -25.45 3.32
C GLY A 148 41.15 -25.60 1.88
N GLY A 149 40.70 -24.53 1.24
CA GLY A 149 40.57 -24.46 -0.23
C GLY A 149 41.75 -23.70 -0.85
N PRO A 150 42.23 -24.06 -2.06
CA PRO A 150 43.42 -23.46 -2.65
C PRO A 150 43.23 -21.96 -2.89
N GLU A 151 44.29 -21.18 -2.63
CA GLU A 151 44.29 -19.72 -2.70
C GLU A 151 43.76 -19.20 -4.05
N PRO A 152 43.03 -18.07 -4.05
CA PRO A 152 42.67 -17.39 -5.28
C PRO A 152 43.94 -16.90 -5.97
N VAL A 153 44.01 -17.14 -7.28
CA VAL A 153 45.15 -16.74 -8.12
C VAL A 153 45.28 -15.22 -8.11
N ASP A 154 46.45 -14.71 -7.72
CA ASP A 154 46.78 -13.30 -7.86
C ASP A 154 46.99 -12.99 -9.35
N LEU A 155 46.08 -12.21 -9.94
CA LEU A 155 46.26 -11.68 -11.29
C LEU A 155 47.25 -10.51 -11.23
N CYS A 156 48.51 -10.78 -11.58
CA CYS A 156 49.48 -9.73 -11.86
C CYS A 156 48.99 -8.83 -13.01
N TYR A 157 48.89 -7.53 -12.74
CA TYR A 157 48.69 -6.51 -13.77
C TYR A 157 49.88 -6.51 -14.72
N ILE A 158 49.60 -6.64 -16.02
CA ILE A 158 50.61 -6.42 -17.05
C ILE A 158 50.74 -4.91 -17.24
N GLU A 159 51.74 -4.28 -16.61
CA GLU A 159 52.25 -3.00 -17.07
C GLU A 159 53.11 -3.25 -18.32
N SER A 160 52.52 -2.94 -19.48
CA SER A 160 53.22 -3.00 -20.76
C SER A 160 53.94 -1.67 -21.00
N ASP A 161 55.00 -1.39 -20.23
CA ASP A 161 55.82 -0.21 -20.50
C ASP A 161 56.97 -0.56 -21.45
N ASN A 162 56.66 -0.47 -22.73
CA ASN A 162 57.60 -0.56 -23.83
C ASN A 162 58.16 0.83 -24.12
N SER A 163 59.39 1.15 -23.67
CA SER A 163 60.47 1.58 -24.58
C SER A 163 61.75 2.06 -23.87
N ARG A 164 62.79 1.25 -24.05
CA ARG A 164 64.21 1.56 -24.30
C ARG A 164 64.73 2.99 -24.03
N SER A 165 65.65 3.03 -23.07
CA SER A 165 66.84 3.89 -22.96
C SER A 165 67.37 4.50 -24.27
N LEU A 166 67.55 5.82 -24.27
CA LEU A 166 68.62 6.52 -24.98
C LEU A 166 69.18 7.64 -24.09
N SER A 167 70.33 7.37 -23.50
CA SER A 167 71.25 8.34 -22.90
C SER A 167 71.79 9.33 -23.94
N HIS A 168 71.84 10.64 -23.64
CA HIS A 168 73.05 11.49 -23.59
C HIS A 168 72.74 13.01 -23.55
N GLN A 169 73.11 13.61 -22.41
CA GLN A 169 73.76 14.92 -22.15
C GLN A 169 73.58 16.19 -23.01
N ARG A 170 73.40 17.31 -22.27
CA ARG A 170 73.95 18.69 -22.41
C ARG A 170 73.54 19.52 -23.64
N THR A 171 73.03 20.75 -23.48
CA THR A 171 73.84 21.95 -23.19
C THR A 171 72.98 23.18 -22.87
N ALA A 172 73.62 24.16 -22.23
CA ALA A 172 73.09 25.40 -21.67
C ALA A 172 72.60 26.45 -22.67
N ARG A 173 71.64 27.30 -22.24
CA ARG A 173 71.84 28.76 -22.12
C ARG A 173 70.77 29.38 -21.23
#